data_AF-A0A1F5X312-F1
#
_entry.id   AF-A0A1F5X312-F1
#
_cell.length_a   1.000
_cell.length_b   1.000
_cell.length_c   1.000
_cell.angle_alpha   90.00
_cell.angle_beta   90.00
_cell.angle_gamma   90.00
#
_symmetry.space_group_name_H-M   'P 1'
#
loop_
_entity.id
_entity.type
_entity.pdbx_description
1 polymer ?
#
loop_
_entity_poly.entity_id
_entity_poly.type
_entity_poly.pdbx_seq_one_letter_code
_entity_poly.pdbx_strand_id
1 'polypeptide(L)' 'MQRYLNWAGFRIALIGSGSPGNETTYFGNLTRQAVMRWQEANRAEVLTPLGLPNGTGVFGMASFNAYVRIVRIALGVGS' A
#
# COMPACT_ATOMS: atom_id res chain seq x y z
N MET A 1 1.09 -2.57 7.94
CA MET A 1 0.39 -2.31 6.66
C MET A 1 -0.48 -1.07 6.71
N GLN A 2 -1.55 -1.02 7.52
CA GLN A 2 -2.48 0.12 7.52
C GLN A 2 -1.80 1.48 7.81
N ARG A 3 -0.87 1.51 8.78
CA ARG A 3 -0.10 2.72 9.11
C ARG A 3 0.68 3.26 7.90
N TYR A 4 1.28 2.35 7.14
CA TYR A 4 2.01 2.72 5.93
C TYR A 4 1.07 3.28 4.87
N LEU A 5 -0.07 2.62 4.61
CA LEU A 5 -1.05 3.11 3.63
C LEU A 5 -1.55 4.51 4.01
N ASN A 6 -1.92 4.73 5.27
CA ASN A 6 -2.35 6.03 5.77
C ASN A 6 -1.26 7.09 5.63
N TRP A 7 -0.01 6.77 6.00
CA TRP A 7 1.14 7.66 5.85
C TRP A 7 1.45 8.00 4.39
N ALA A 8 1.37 7.02 3.49
CA ALA A 8 1.61 7.16 2.06
C ALA A 8 0.45 7.86 1.31
N GLY A 9 -0.58 8.34 2.02
CA GLY A 9 -1.72 9.06 1.44
C GLY A 9 -2.90 8.18 0.99
N PHE A 10 -2.78 6.87 1.11
CA PHE A 10 -3.84 5.90 0.78
C PHE A 10 -4.70 5.63 2.02
N ARG A 11 -5.43 6.66 2.48
CA ARG A 11 -6.28 6.56 3.68
C ARG A 11 -7.28 5.42 3.57
N ILE A 12 -7.37 4.63 4.64
CA ILE A 12 -8.30 3.49 4.74
C ILE A 12 -9.68 3.96 5.20
N ALA A 13 -9.72 4.80 6.23
CA ALA A 13 -10.93 5.44 6.74
C ALA A 13 -10.61 6.89 7.17
N LEU A 14 -11.62 7.76 7.16
CA LEU A 14 -11.47 9.13 7.67
C LEU A 14 -11.50 9.18 9.20
N ILE A 15 -12.33 8.34 9.83
CA ILE A 15 -12.50 8.23 11.27
C ILE A 15 -12.71 6.75 11.66
N GLY A 16 -12.49 6.41 12.93
CA GLY A 16 -12.72 5.06 13.45
C GLY A 16 -11.68 4.05 12.97
N SER A 17 -12.04 2.76 12.98
CA SER A 17 -11.11 1.66 12.66
C SER A 17 -10.45 1.82 11.29
N GLY A 18 -9.12 1.83 11.28
CA GLY A 18 -8.30 2.00 10.08
C GLY A 18 -7.98 3.46 9.73
N SER A 19 -8.56 4.44 10.41
CA SER A 19 -8.15 5.85 10.25
C SER A 19 -6.76 6.11 10.85
N PRO A 20 -6.09 7.23 10.49
CA PRO A 20 -4.82 7.61 11.09
C PRO A 20 -4.89 7.65 12.63
N GLY A 21 -4.02 6.91 13.30
CA GLY A 21 -4.00 6.78 14.77
C GLY A 21 -4.98 5.75 15.34
N ASN A 22 -5.83 5.15 14.50
CA ASN A 22 -6.77 4.08 14.85
C ASN A 22 -6.57 2.86 13.95
N GLU A 23 -5.36 2.62 13.49
CA GLU A 23 -5.05 1.48 12.64
C GLU A 23 -5.29 0.15 13.36
N THR A 24 -5.69 -0.84 12.55
CA THR A 24 -5.94 -2.21 13.01
C THR A 24 -5.03 -3.18 12.27
N THR A 25 -4.99 -4.42 12.75
CA THR A 25 -4.35 -5.55 12.05
C THR A 25 -5.31 -6.26 11.09
N TYR A 26 -6.60 -5.88 11.09
CA TYR A 26 -7.62 -6.53 10.27
C TYR A 26 -7.52 -6.13 8.79
N PHE A 27 -7.38 -7.13 7.93
CA PHE A 27 -7.38 -6.93 6.48
C PHE A 27 -8.81 -7.06 5.92
N GLY A 28 -9.62 -6.02 6.12
CA GLY A 28 -10.97 -5.93 5.57
C GLY A 28 -11.05 -5.28 4.20
N ASN A 29 -12.28 -5.09 3.71
CA ASN A 29 -12.57 -4.50 2.40
C ASN A 29 -11.95 -3.09 2.22
N LEU A 30 -11.99 -2.24 3.25
CA LEU A 30 -11.40 -0.90 3.18
C LEU A 30 -9.87 -0.96 3.00
N THR A 31 -9.19 -1.84 3.74
CA THR A 31 -7.76 -2.07 3.59
C THR A 31 -7.44 -2.58 2.19
N ARG A 32 -8.22 -3.54 1.68
CA ARG A 32 -8.06 -4.09 0.32
C ARG A 32 -8.17 -2.99 -0.75
N GLN A 33 -9.16 -2.11 -0.64
CA GLN A 33 -9.33 -0.99 -1.58
C GLN A 33 -8.17 0.01 -1.49
N ALA A 34 -7.69 0.31 -0.29
CA ALA A 34 -6.51 1.17 -0.12
C ALA A 34 -5.25 0.54 -0.74
N VAL A 35 -5.08 -0.79 -0.64
CA VAL A 35 -4.01 -1.51 -1.34
C VAL A 35 -4.16 -1.37 -2.85
N MET A 36 -5.37 -1.54 -3.42
CA MET A 36 -5.58 -1.37 -4.86
C MET A 36 -5.13 0.00 -5.35
N ARG A 37 -5.57 1.08 -4.68
CA ARG A 37 -5.16 2.45 -5.02
C ARG A 37 -3.65 2.64 -4.92
N TRP A 38 -3.03 2.08 -3.89
CA TRP A 38 -1.57 2.14 -3.73
C TRP A 38 -0.83 1.38 -4.85
N GLN A 39 -1.31 0.20 -5.24
CA GLN A 39 -0.74 -0.57 -6.35
C GLN A 39 -0.89 0.17 -7.68
N GLU A 40 -2.03 0.80 -7.90
CA GLU A 40 -2.33 1.61 -9.09
C GLU A 40 -1.53 2.91 -9.14
N ALA A 41 -1.15 3.47 -7.99
CA ALA A 41 -0.24 4.61 -7.97
C ALA A 41 1.22 4.19 -8.21
N ASN A 42 1.59 2.96 -7.86
CA ASN A 42 2.95 2.41 -7.96
C ASN A 42 3.05 1.32 -9.05
N ARG A 43 2.34 1.51 -10.18
CA ARG A 43 2.20 0.47 -11.23
C ARG A 43 3.52 -0.08 -11.73
N ALA A 44 4.49 0.81 -11.96
CA ALA A 44 5.78 0.44 -12.52
C ALA A 44 6.52 -0.58 -11.63
N GLU A 45 6.36 -0.47 -10.31
CA GLU A 45 7.04 -1.34 -9.35
C GLU A 45 6.22 -2.58 -8.99
N VAL A 46 4.88 -2.48 -9.00
CA VAL A 46 4.02 -3.54 -8.48
C VAL A 46 3.31 -4.33 -9.58
N LEU A 47 2.73 -3.64 -10.57
CA LEU A 47 1.82 -4.24 -11.55
C LEU A 47 2.52 -4.62 -12.85
N THR A 48 3.37 -3.74 -13.38
CA THR A 48 4.11 -3.96 -14.63
C THR A 48 4.95 -5.24 -14.61
N PRO A 49 5.72 -5.55 -13.55
CA PRO A 49 6.52 -6.79 -13.52
C PRO A 49 5.68 -8.07 -13.51
N LEU A 50 4.40 -7.96 -13.14
CA LEU A 50 3.46 -9.09 -13.08
C LEU A 50 2.51 -9.13 -14.29
N GLY A 51 2.59 -8.17 -15.22
CA GLY A 51 1.65 -8.04 -16.34
C GLY A 51 0.21 -7.74 -15.90
N LEU A 52 0.01 -7.15 -14.72
CA LEU A 52 -1.33 -6.92 -14.17
C LEU A 52 -1.92 -5.58 -14.65
N PRO A 53 -3.16 -5.57 -15.16
CA PRO A 53 -3.78 -4.35 -15.65
C PRO A 53 -4.32 -3.44 -14.54
N ASN A 54 -4.67 -3.98 -13.36
CA ASN A 54 -5.29 -3.24 -12.25
C ASN A 54 -4.77 -3.72 -10.89
N GLY A 55 -4.97 -2.90 -9.86
CA GLY A 55 -4.67 -3.29 -8.48
C GLY A 55 -5.50 -4.52 -8.07
N THR A 56 -4.85 -5.51 -7.47
CA THR A 56 -5.50 -6.75 -7.01
C THR A 56 -6.05 -6.62 -5.59
N GLY A 57 -5.51 -5.65 -4.83
CA GLY A 57 -5.79 -5.50 -3.40
C GLY A 57 -5.09 -6.56 -2.54
N VAL A 58 -4.25 -7.42 -3.12
CA VAL A 58 -3.48 -8.43 -2.42
C VAL A 58 -2.09 -7.88 -2.13
N PHE A 59 -1.72 -7.80 -0.85
CA PHE A 59 -0.38 -7.37 -0.45
C PHE A 59 0.59 -8.57 -0.41
N GLY A 60 0.96 -9.07 -1.59
CA GLY A 60 1.90 -10.18 -1.75
C GLY A 60 3.35 -9.74 -1.93
N MET A 61 4.22 -10.67 -2.37
CA MET A 61 5.67 -10.45 -2.50
C MET A 61 6.03 -9.23 -3.37
N ALA A 62 5.38 -9.03 -4.52
CA ALA A 62 5.64 -7.87 -5.37
C ALA A 62 5.30 -6.55 -4.67
N SER A 63 4.19 -6.51 -3.92
CA SER A 63 3.83 -5.35 -3.11
C SER A 63 4.82 -5.12 -1.97
N PHE A 64 5.30 -6.18 -1.33
CA PHE A 64 6.32 -6.08 -0.29
C PHE A 64 7.65 -5.54 -0.83
N ASN A 65 8.12 -6.03 -1.98
CA ASN A 65 9.36 -5.57 -2.60
C ASN A 65 9.30 -4.09 -2.98
N ALA A 66 8.20 -3.67 -3.62
CA ALA A 66 7.97 -2.26 -3.94
C ALA A 66 7.89 -1.40 -2.66
N TYR A 67 7.16 -1.86 -1.63
CA TYR A 67 7.10 -1.18 -0.34
C TYR A 67 8.50 -0.93 0.25
N VAL A 68 9.35 -1.97 0.30
CA VAL A 68 10.72 -1.84 0.83
C VAL A 68 11.52 -0.82 0.03
N ARG A 69 11.45 -0.87 -1.31
CA ARG A 69 12.17 0.05 -2.19
C ARG A 69 11.70 1.49 -2.02
N ILE A 70 10.38 1.73 -2.09
CA ILE A 70 9.77 3.05 -1.95
C ILE A 70 10.12 3.67 -0.60
N VAL A 71 10.01 2.90 0.50
CA VAL A 71 10.34 3.41 1.84
C VAL A 71 11.82 3.73 1.98
N ARG A 72 12.72 2.91 1.42
CA ARG A 72 14.16 3.19 1.45
C ARG A 72 14.52 4.48 0.71
N ILE A 73 13.92 4.70 -0.46
CA ILE A 73 14.10 5.94 -1.22
C ILE A 73 13.57 7.14 -0.43
N ALA A 74 12.37 7.03 0.15
CA ALA A 74 11.77 8.10 0.95
C ALA A 74 12.58 8.46 2.20
N LEU A 75 13.30 7.49 2.78
CA LEU A 75 14.18 7.69 3.92
C LEU A 75 15.62 8.10 3.53
N GLY A 76 15.94 8.18 2.24
CA GLY A 76 17.30 8.49 1.78
C GLY A 76 18.33 7.40 2.08
N VAL A 77 17.90 6.17 2.32
CA VAL A 77 18.77 5.03 2.72
C VAL A 77 18.93 3.96 1.62
N GLY A 78 18.48 4.24 0.40
CA GLY A 78 18.62 3.30 -0.72
C GLY A 78 18.57 3.97 -2.08
N SER A 79 19.28 3.35 -3.03
CA SER A 79 19.31 3.64 -4.47
C SER A 79 18.38 2.71 -5.25
#